data_AF-A0A8D0EPD4-F1
#
_entry.id   AF-A0A8D0EPD4-F1
#
_cell.length_a   1.000
_cell.length_b   1.000
_cell.length_c   1.000
_cell.angle_alpha   90.00
_cell.angle_beta   90.00
_cell.angle_gamma   90.00
#
_symmetry.space_group_name_H-M   'P 1'
#
loop_
_entity.id
_entity.type
_entity.pdbx_description
1 polymer ?
#
loop_
_entity_poly.entity_id
_entity_poly.type
_entity_poly.pdbx_seq_one_letter_code
_entity_poly.pdbx_strand_id
1 'polypeptide(L)'
;MAKKGCVHSHQVISLFAFAFGVNVCMGFTTHRFRRSEEWDEGPVSVLSDSPWISTSGSCKNRCFELQEAEPPGCRCDNLCKSYNSCCFDFDELCLKTARGWECTKDRCGETRNDDNACHCSEDCLSRGDCCTNYQVVCKGETHWVDDDCEEIKAPECPAGFVRPPLIIFSVDGFRASYMKKGNKVMPNIEKLRSCGTHSPYMRPVYPTKTFPNLYTLATGLYPESHGIVGNSMYDPVFDASFSLRGREKFNHRWWGGQPIWITAAKQGVKAGTFFWSVVIPHERRILTILQWLTLPDNERPYVYAFYSEQPDAAGHRYGPFNSEVTIPVAPLTCCLETAIFSVQTWVSCARVFLALWSSV
;
A
#
# COMPACT_ATOMS: atom_id res chain seq x y z
N MET A 1 -14.37 76.77 39.64
CA MET A 1 -14.97 76.22 40.89
C MET A 1 -15.18 74.71 40.74
N ALA A 2 -15.62 74.01 41.79
CA ALA A 2 -15.90 72.56 41.88
C ALA A 2 -17.02 72.07 40.93
N LYS A 3 -17.38 70.77 40.73
CA LYS A 3 -16.90 69.35 40.91
C LYS A 3 -17.96 68.48 40.16
N LYS A 4 -17.81 67.23 39.67
CA LYS A 4 -16.82 66.11 39.66
C LYS A 4 -16.57 65.71 38.16
N GLY A 5 -15.89 64.64 37.73
CA GLY A 5 -15.07 63.59 38.38
C GLY A 5 -15.62 62.16 38.23
N CYS A 6 -14.98 61.32 37.41
CA CYS A 6 -15.09 59.85 37.36
C CYS A 6 -13.72 59.23 36.99
N VAL A 7 -13.52 57.92 37.19
CA VAL A 7 -12.18 57.31 37.42
C VAL A 7 -11.82 56.23 36.39
N HIS A 8 -10.52 56.08 36.11
CA HIS A 8 -9.93 54.99 35.31
C HIS A 8 -10.21 53.59 35.89
N SER A 9 -10.40 52.61 35.00
CA SER A 9 -10.04 51.22 35.28
C SER A 9 -9.66 50.51 33.98
N HIS A 10 -8.56 49.75 33.99
CA HIS A 10 -8.15 48.94 32.84
C HIS A 10 -8.85 47.57 32.88
N GLN A 11 -9.44 47.16 31.77
CA GLN A 11 -9.68 45.74 31.48
C GLN A 11 -9.15 45.39 30.09
N VAL A 12 -7.91 44.91 30.05
CA VAL A 12 -7.36 44.21 28.89
C VAL A 12 -7.92 42.80 28.92
N ILE A 13 -8.98 42.54 28.16
CA ILE A 13 -9.50 41.18 27.98
C ILE A 13 -8.56 40.45 27.00
N SER A 14 -7.53 39.82 27.57
CA SER A 14 -6.56 39.03 26.82
C SER A 14 -7.19 37.71 26.39
N LEU A 15 -7.74 37.67 25.17
CA LEU A 15 -8.18 36.43 24.53
C LEU A 15 -6.96 35.57 24.16
N PHE A 16 -6.52 34.73 25.09
CA PHE A 16 -5.58 33.65 24.85
C PHE A 16 -6.19 32.58 23.94
N ALA A 17 -6.23 32.87 22.65
CA ALA A 17 -6.43 31.86 21.62
C ALA A 17 -5.21 30.93 21.60
N PHE A 18 -5.25 29.85 22.38
CA PHE A 18 -4.26 28.79 22.34
C PHE A 18 -4.28 28.14 20.94
N ALA A 19 -3.34 28.56 20.10
CA ALA A 19 -3.20 28.08 18.73
C ALA A 19 -2.66 26.64 18.70
N PHE A 20 -3.51 25.67 19.03
CA PHE A 20 -3.33 24.28 18.62
C PHE A 20 -3.45 24.22 17.10
N GLY A 21 -2.32 24.46 16.42
CA GLY A 21 -2.20 24.59 14.97
C GLY A 21 -2.41 23.29 14.21
N VAL A 22 -3.63 22.75 14.24
CA VAL A 22 -4.08 21.71 13.32
C VAL A 22 -4.30 22.36 11.95
N ASN A 23 -3.22 22.52 11.18
CA ASN A 23 -3.28 23.01 9.81
C ASN A 23 -3.98 21.97 8.90
N VAL A 24 -5.31 22.03 8.88
CA VAL A 24 -6.16 21.31 7.93
C VAL A 24 -6.01 21.98 6.56
N CYS A 25 -4.98 21.59 5.81
CA CYS A 25 -4.83 21.97 4.41
C CYS A 25 -5.97 21.36 3.58
N MET A 26 -7.06 22.12 3.44
CA MET A 26 -8.23 21.74 2.66
C MET A 26 -7.98 22.07 1.19
N GLY A 27 -8.05 21.06 0.32
CA GLY A 27 -7.99 21.25 -1.13
C GLY A 27 -9.32 21.77 -1.68
N PHE A 28 -9.27 22.64 -2.70
CA PHE A 28 -10.45 23.11 -3.41
C PHE A 28 -10.26 22.89 -4.91
N THR A 29 -11.21 22.23 -5.56
CA THR A 29 -11.26 22.16 -7.03
C THR A 29 -12.07 23.35 -7.55
N THR A 30 -11.38 24.32 -8.15
CA THR A 30 -12.04 25.41 -8.89
C THR A 30 -11.84 25.17 -10.39
N HIS A 31 -12.89 25.40 -11.19
CA HIS A 31 -12.91 25.19 -12.64
C HIS A 31 -12.48 23.78 -13.10
N ARG A 32 -13.25 22.75 -12.71
CA ARG A 32 -13.20 21.46 -13.41
C ARG A 32 -13.64 21.67 -14.87
N PHE A 33 -12.74 21.45 -15.83
CA PHE A 33 -13.12 21.41 -17.24
C PHE A 33 -14.18 20.30 -17.45
N ARG A 34 -15.34 20.67 -18.02
CA ARG A 34 -16.35 19.70 -18.46
C ARG A 34 -15.69 18.82 -19.52
N ARG A 35 -15.57 17.52 -19.24
CA ARG A 35 -15.00 16.56 -20.19
C ARG A 35 -15.87 16.52 -21.45
N SER A 36 -15.25 16.30 -22.59
CA SER A 36 -15.97 15.96 -23.82
C SER A 36 -16.72 14.65 -23.61
N GLU A 37 -17.96 14.59 -24.10
CA GLU A 37 -18.95 13.53 -23.86
C GLU A 37 -18.66 12.25 -24.67
N GLU A 38 -17.38 11.99 -24.96
CA GLU A 38 -16.86 10.95 -25.85
C GLU A 38 -15.80 10.08 -25.16
N TRP A 39 -16.09 9.71 -23.91
CA TRP A 39 -15.55 8.55 -23.22
C TRP A 39 -16.74 7.87 -22.54
N ASP A 40 -16.87 6.55 -22.64
CA ASP A 40 -17.97 5.80 -21.99
C ASP A 40 -18.09 6.20 -20.51
N GLU A 41 -19.15 6.95 -20.18
CA GLU A 41 -19.45 7.28 -18.79
C GLU A 41 -19.98 6.01 -18.12
N GLY A 42 -19.14 5.41 -17.27
CA GLY A 42 -19.54 4.32 -16.39
C GLY A 42 -20.81 4.68 -15.61
N PRO A 43 -21.68 3.70 -15.32
CA PRO A 43 -23.11 3.92 -15.11
C PRO A 43 -23.46 4.98 -14.05
N VAL A 44 -24.51 5.74 -14.37
CA VAL A 44 -24.93 6.95 -13.66
C VAL A 44 -25.22 6.69 -12.17
N SER A 45 -24.71 7.59 -11.32
CA SER A 45 -25.07 7.76 -9.89
C SER A 45 -24.87 6.57 -8.95
N VAL A 46 -23.63 6.35 -8.48
CA VAL A 46 -23.33 5.43 -7.35
C VAL A 46 -23.45 6.14 -5.98
N LEU A 47 -24.63 6.70 -5.68
CA LEU A 47 -25.05 7.11 -4.31
C LEU A 47 -26.59 7.11 -4.15
N SER A 48 -27.20 5.92 -4.24
CA SER A 48 -28.46 5.62 -3.54
C SER A 48 -28.48 4.15 -3.16
N ASP A 49 -28.45 3.27 -4.17
CA ASP A 49 -28.43 1.83 -3.99
C ASP A 49 -27.02 1.27 -4.19
N SER A 50 -26.31 1.01 -3.09
CA SER A 50 -25.24 0.01 -3.13
C SER A 50 -25.90 -1.37 -3.29
N PRO A 51 -25.56 -2.18 -4.30
CA PRO A 51 -26.19 -3.48 -4.50
C PRO A 51 -26.16 -4.35 -3.23
N TRP A 52 -27.26 -5.04 -2.95
CA TRP A 52 -27.34 -5.89 -1.77
C TRP A 52 -26.37 -7.08 -1.89
N ILE A 53 -25.54 -7.28 -0.88
CA ILE A 53 -24.49 -8.30 -0.85
C ILE A 53 -24.84 -9.35 0.21
N SER A 54 -24.84 -10.62 -0.21
CA SER A 54 -25.15 -11.77 0.63
C SER A 54 -23.87 -12.26 1.33
N THR A 55 -23.66 -11.83 2.57
CA THR A 55 -22.47 -12.19 3.37
C THR A 55 -22.40 -13.67 3.77
N SER A 56 -23.44 -14.47 3.51
CA SER A 56 -23.55 -15.89 3.86
C SER A 56 -22.86 -16.87 2.89
N GLY A 57 -22.21 -16.37 1.83
CA GLY A 57 -21.25 -17.18 1.07
C GLY A 57 -19.96 -17.44 1.85
N SER A 58 -18.99 -18.12 1.24
CA SER A 58 -17.73 -18.51 1.88
C SER A 58 -16.50 -18.09 1.07
N CYS A 59 -15.40 -17.80 1.77
CA CYS A 59 -14.08 -17.56 1.19
C CYS A 59 -13.17 -18.80 1.12
N LYS A 60 -13.71 -20.00 1.38
CA LYS A 60 -12.98 -21.26 1.20
C LYS A 60 -12.49 -21.39 -0.24
N ASN A 61 -11.17 -21.52 -0.40
CA ASN A 61 -10.45 -21.54 -1.68
C ASN A 61 -10.57 -20.25 -2.53
N ARG A 62 -10.98 -19.13 -1.94
CA ARG A 62 -11.17 -17.82 -2.62
C ARG A 62 -10.38 -16.66 -2.02
N CYS A 63 -9.62 -16.90 -0.95
CA CYS A 63 -8.82 -15.87 -0.28
C CYS A 63 -7.89 -15.15 -1.26
N PHE A 64 -8.06 -13.83 -1.36
CA PHE A 64 -7.31 -12.95 -2.27
C PHE A 64 -7.45 -13.32 -3.75
N GLU A 65 -8.65 -13.76 -4.15
CA GLU A 65 -9.04 -13.87 -5.56
C GLU A 65 -8.78 -12.55 -6.33
N LEU A 66 -8.25 -12.66 -7.54
CA LEU A 66 -7.90 -11.50 -8.39
C LEU A 66 -9.10 -10.90 -9.15
N GLN A 67 -10.23 -11.61 -9.16
CA GLN A 67 -11.47 -11.16 -9.80
C GLN A 67 -12.40 -10.61 -8.72
N GLU A 68 -12.97 -9.42 -8.96
CA GLU A 68 -13.98 -8.84 -8.08
C GLU A 68 -15.29 -9.62 -8.22
N ALA A 69 -15.80 -10.18 -7.12
CA ALA A 69 -17.05 -10.92 -7.15
C ALA A 69 -18.26 -9.96 -7.30
N GLU A 70 -19.05 -10.19 -8.35
CA GLU A 70 -20.23 -9.39 -8.67
C GLU A 70 -21.37 -9.56 -7.63
N PRO A 71 -22.09 -8.49 -7.27
CA PRO A 71 -23.28 -8.59 -6.42
C PRO A 71 -24.35 -9.51 -7.02
N PRO A 72 -25.08 -10.30 -6.21
CA PRO A 72 -25.12 -10.25 -4.74
C PRO A 72 -24.06 -11.11 -4.05
N GLY A 73 -23.04 -11.61 -4.75
CA GLY A 73 -21.97 -12.42 -4.16
C GLY A 73 -21.13 -11.66 -3.13
N CYS A 74 -20.77 -12.33 -2.03
CA CYS A 74 -19.76 -11.82 -1.12
C CYS A 74 -18.35 -12.02 -1.68
N ARG A 75 -17.48 -11.05 -1.39
CA ARG A 75 -16.13 -10.90 -1.95
C ARG A 75 -15.07 -11.51 -1.04
N CYS A 76 -13.97 -11.98 -1.63
CA CYS A 76 -12.81 -12.53 -0.91
C CYS A 76 -11.48 -11.88 -1.31
N ASP A 77 -11.51 -10.80 -2.09
CA ASP A 77 -10.36 -9.96 -2.42
C ASP A 77 -9.95 -9.03 -1.26
N ASN A 78 -8.75 -8.47 -1.36
CA ASN A 78 -8.14 -7.56 -0.37
C ASN A 78 -8.89 -6.23 -0.13
N LEU A 79 -9.90 -5.87 -0.94
CA LEU A 79 -10.73 -4.68 -0.75
C LEU A 79 -12.12 -4.98 -0.18
N CYS A 80 -12.52 -6.24 0.01
CA CYS A 80 -13.84 -6.56 0.57
C CYS A 80 -14.08 -5.85 1.92
N LYS A 81 -13.03 -5.70 2.74
CA LYS A 81 -13.04 -5.00 4.04
C LYS A 81 -13.20 -3.47 3.93
N SER A 82 -12.87 -2.88 2.78
CA SER A 82 -13.08 -1.45 2.52
C SER A 82 -14.50 -1.15 2.06
N TYR A 83 -15.15 -2.11 1.40
CA TYR A 83 -16.53 -2.02 0.91
C TYR A 83 -17.58 -2.64 1.84
N ASN A 84 -17.17 -3.24 2.97
CA ASN A 84 -18.02 -4.05 3.86
C ASN A 84 -18.75 -5.21 3.13
N SER A 85 -18.08 -5.82 2.15
CA SER A 85 -18.62 -6.80 1.21
C SER A 85 -18.08 -8.23 1.37
N CYS A 86 -17.26 -8.48 2.40
CA CYS A 86 -16.65 -9.79 2.63
C CYS A 86 -17.67 -10.89 2.93
N CYS A 87 -17.32 -12.13 2.62
CA CYS A 87 -18.00 -13.29 3.21
C CYS A 87 -17.74 -13.35 4.73
N PHE A 88 -18.65 -13.98 5.48
CA PHE A 88 -18.60 -14.01 6.95
C PHE A 88 -17.32 -14.65 7.53
N ASP A 89 -16.70 -15.55 6.77
CA ASP A 89 -15.54 -16.36 7.14
C ASP A 89 -14.19 -15.79 6.66
N PHE A 90 -14.18 -14.61 6.01
CA PHE A 90 -12.96 -14.02 5.43
C PHE A 90 -11.80 -13.86 6.43
N ASP A 91 -12.08 -13.43 7.67
CA ASP A 91 -11.01 -13.22 8.67
C ASP A 91 -10.40 -14.55 9.12
N GLU A 92 -11.23 -15.56 9.36
CA GLU A 92 -10.83 -16.90 9.80
C GLU A 92 -10.05 -17.64 8.71
N LEU A 93 -10.49 -17.54 7.45
CA LEU A 93 -9.88 -18.26 6.34
C LEU A 93 -8.69 -17.52 5.73
N CYS A 94 -8.73 -16.19 5.64
CA CYS A 94 -7.78 -15.40 4.83
C CYS A 94 -6.83 -14.52 5.68
N LEU A 95 -7.21 -14.13 6.90
CA LEU A 95 -6.34 -13.35 7.81
C LEU A 95 -5.69 -14.20 8.91
N LYS A 96 -5.41 -15.47 8.60
CA LYS A 96 -4.72 -16.42 9.50
C LYS A 96 -3.40 -15.88 10.03
N THR A 97 -3.18 -16.05 11.33
CA THR A 97 -2.00 -15.59 12.09
C THR A 97 -1.37 -16.69 12.97
N ALA A 98 -1.92 -17.91 12.98
CA ALA A 98 -1.43 -18.98 13.84
C ALA A 98 0.01 -19.39 13.49
N ARG A 99 0.81 -19.69 14.54
CA ARG A 99 2.27 -19.91 14.51
C ARG A 99 3.12 -18.74 13.97
N GLY A 100 2.53 -17.59 13.64
CA GLY A 100 3.26 -16.41 13.16
C GLY A 100 3.77 -16.56 11.71
N TRP A 101 4.59 -15.60 11.28
CA TRP A 101 5.01 -15.43 9.88
C TRP A 101 6.32 -16.11 9.52
N GLU A 102 6.94 -16.84 10.46
CA GLU A 102 8.28 -17.41 10.34
C GLU A 102 8.28 -18.92 10.58
N CYS A 103 9.16 -19.63 9.87
CA CYS A 103 9.60 -20.96 10.21
C CYS A 103 10.61 -20.92 11.36
N THR A 104 10.52 -21.93 12.22
CA THR A 104 11.49 -22.27 13.26
C THR A 104 11.96 -23.71 13.05
N LYS A 105 13.07 -24.12 13.67
CA LYS A 105 13.68 -25.44 13.39
C LYS A 105 12.78 -26.64 13.74
N ASP A 106 11.81 -26.47 14.64
CA ASP A 106 10.76 -27.46 14.95
C ASP A 106 9.64 -27.54 13.91
N ARG A 107 9.55 -26.58 12.99
CA ARG A 107 8.54 -26.53 11.91
C ARG A 107 9.03 -27.14 10.60
N CYS A 108 10.33 -27.33 10.43
CA CYS A 108 10.90 -27.80 9.18
C CYS A 108 10.43 -29.24 8.87
N GLY A 109 9.66 -29.41 7.79
CA GLY A 109 9.01 -30.67 7.47
C GLY A 109 7.78 -30.96 8.32
N GLU A 110 7.13 -29.94 8.92
CA GLU A 110 5.89 -30.12 9.67
C GLU A 110 4.81 -30.80 8.82
N THR A 111 3.97 -31.64 9.44
CA THR A 111 2.73 -32.07 8.80
C THR A 111 1.86 -30.84 8.59
N ARG A 112 1.43 -30.61 7.35
CA ARG A 112 0.73 -29.39 6.97
C ARG A 112 -0.54 -29.18 7.80
N ASN A 113 -0.65 -28.02 8.42
CA ASN A 113 -1.86 -27.52 9.04
C ASN A 113 -2.28 -26.23 8.33
N ASP A 114 -3.40 -26.26 7.60
CA ASP A 114 -3.91 -25.10 6.86
C ASP A 114 -4.34 -23.92 7.75
N ASP A 115 -4.43 -24.09 9.08
CA ASP A 115 -4.69 -22.98 10.03
C ASP A 115 -3.48 -22.08 10.29
N ASN A 116 -2.27 -22.56 9.96
CA ASN A 116 -1.04 -21.76 10.06
C ASN A 116 -1.12 -20.52 9.15
N ALA A 117 -0.44 -19.43 9.55
CA ALA A 117 -0.40 -18.22 8.73
C ALA A 117 0.37 -18.42 7.41
N CYS A 118 1.42 -19.24 7.47
CA CYS A 118 2.30 -19.70 6.40
C CYS A 118 2.90 -21.05 6.81
N HIS A 119 3.43 -21.82 5.85
CA HIS A 119 3.81 -23.22 6.07
C HIS A 119 5.32 -23.45 6.08
N CYS A 120 5.72 -24.55 6.72
CA CYS A 120 7.10 -25.06 6.71
C CYS A 120 7.18 -26.55 6.29
N SER A 121 6.09 -27.04 5.68
CA SER A 121 5.95 -28.38 5.12
C SER A 121 6.62 -28.47 3.74
N GLU A 122 7.06 -29.67 3.35
CA GLU A 122 7.80 -29.88 2.08
C GLU A 122 6.99 -29.54 0.81
N ASP A 123 5.66 -29.44 0.90
CA ASP A 123 4.81 -29.02 -0.22
C ASP A 123 4.72 -27.49 -0.40
N CYS A 124 5.14 -26.68 0.59
CA CYS A 124 4.83 -25.25 0.62
C CYS A 124 5.44 -24.46 -0.56
N LEU A 125 6.61 -24.88 -1.07
CA LEU A 125 7.25 -24.25 -2.23
C LEU A 125 6.42 -24.46 -3.50
N SER A 126 5.89 -25.68 -3.69
CA SER A 126 5.04 -26.02 -4.84
C SER A 126 3.65 -25.37 -4.80
N ARG A 127 3.22 -24.91 -3.61
CA ARG A 127 1.95 -24.23 -3.36
C ARG A 127 2.07 -22.71 -3.21
N GLY A 128 3.29 -22.17 -3.17
CA GLY A 128 3.56 -20.75 -3.01
C GLY A 128 3.17 -20.17 -1.64
N ASP A 129 3.12 -20.99 -0.59
CA ASP A 129 2.58 -20.60 0.73
C ASP A 129 3.52 -20.92 1.93
N CYS A 130 4.82 -21.04 1.67
CA CYS A 130 5.84 -21.10 2.71
C CYS A 130 5.90 -19.81 3.55
N CYS A 131 6.40 -19.92 4.78
CA CYS A 131 6.94 -18.75 5.48
C CYS A 131 8.23 -18.29 4.79
N THR A 132 8.52 -16.99 4.84
CA THR A 132 9.52 -16.36 3.96
C THR A 132 10.98 -16.63 4.33
N ASN A 133 11.23 -17.15 5.53
CA ASN A 133 12.53 -17.66 5.96
C ASN A 133 12.66 -19.19 5.84
N TYR A 134 11.70 -19.89 5.20
CA TYR A 134 11.70 -21.36 5.08
C TYR A 134 13.01 -21.91 4.50
N GLN A 135 13.48 -21.34 3.39
CA GLN A 135 14.72 -21.77 2.73
C GLN A 135 15.93 -21.66 3.67
N VAL A 136 16.06 -20.51 4.35
CA VAL A 136 17.14 -20.27 5.31
C VAL A 136 17.08 -21.23 6.50
N VAL A 137 15.91 -21.34 7.14
CA VAL A 137 15.77 -22.09 8.41
C VAL A 137 15.74 -23.61 8.19
N CYS A 138 15.20 -24.07 7.06
CA CYS A 138 14.91 -25.48 6.81
C CYS A 138 15.74 -26.12 5.68
N LYS A 139 16.26 -25.37 4.71
CA LYS A 139 17.15 -25.87 3.65
C LYS A 139 18.61 -25.42 3.81
N GLY A 140 18.88 -24.38 4.60
CA GLY A 140 20.22 -23.88 4.89
C GLY A 140 20.75 -22.87 3.86
N GLU A 141 19.86 -22.21 3.13
CA GLU A 141 20.23 -21.07 2.26
C GLU A 141 20.60 -19.83 3.10
N THR A 142 21.29 -18.86 2.51
CA THR A 142 21.60 -17.56 3.13
C THR A 142 20.39 -16.62 3.08
N HIS A 143 20.35 -15.61 3.95
CA HIS A 143 19.48 -14.46 3.70
C HIS A 143 20.07 -13.68 2.52
N TRP A 144 19.25 -13.28 1.54
CA TRP A 144 19.72 -12.47 0.40
C TRP A 144 20.52 -11.22 0.79
N VAL A 145 20.25 -10.67 1.97
CA VAL A 145 20.95 -9.48 2.48
C VAL A 145 22.43 -9.74 2.80
N ASP A 146 22.79 -11.01 3.08
CA ASP A 146 24.14 -11.47 3.38
C ASP A 146 24.93 -11.87 2.12
N ASP A 147 24.24 -12.17 1.00
CA ASP A 147 24.87 -12.45 -0.30
C ASP A 147 25.60 -11.21 -0.86
N ASP A 148 26.43 -11.38 -1.88
CA ASP A 148 27.07 -10.27 -2.61
C ASP A 148 26.10 -9.50 -3.53
N CYS A 149 26.58 -8.40 -4.13
CA CYS A 149 25.90 -7.70 -5.23
C CYS A 149 26.30 -8.31 -6.59
N GLU A 150 25.36 -8.90 -7.32
CA GLU A 150 25.59 -9.42 -8.67
C GLU A 150 24.95 -8.56 -9.78
N GLU A 151 25.56 -8.55 -10.98
CA GLU A 151 25.13 -7.73 -12.12
C GLU A 151 24.14 -8.49 -13.02
N ILE A 152 22.83 -8.30 -12.77
CA ILE A 152 21.74 -8.95 -13.51
C ILE A 152 21.65 -8.39 -14.95
N LYS A 153 22.41 -8.99 -15.88
CA LYS A 153 22.50 -8.58 -17.31
C LYS A 153 21.29 -8.93 -18.14
N ALA A 154 20.58 -9.99 -17.77
CA ALA A 154 19.32 -10.42 -18.37
C ALA A 154 18.41 -10.97 -17.26
N PRO A 155 17.07 -10.90 -17.37
CA PRO A 155 16.18 -11.48 -16.37
C PRO A 155 16.25 -13.00 -16.40
N GLU A 156 16.53 -13.62 -15.25
CA GLU A 156 16.54 -15.08 -15.09
C GLU A 156 15.23 -15.47 -14.42
N CYS A 157 14.24 -15.84 -15.24
CA CYS A 157 12.88 -16.13 -14.77
C CYS A 157 12.54 -17.62 -14.86
N PRO A 158 11.65 -18.13 -13.98
CA PRO A 158 11.01 -19.43 -14.15
C PRO A 158 10.31 -19.59 -15.51
N ALA A 159 10.13 -20.82 -15.95
CA ALA A 159 9.31 -21.14 -17.11
C ALA A 159 7.89 -20.54 -16.98
N GLY A 160 7.31 -20.12 -18.11
CA GLY A 160 6.01 -19.44 -18.16
C GLY A 160 6.08 -17.91 -18.03
N PHE A 161 7.18 -17.33 -17.56
CA PHE A 161 7.36 -15.87 -17.56
C PHE A 161 7.83 -15.34 -18.92
N VAL A 162 6.93 -14.69 -19.67
CA VAL A 162 7.27 -14.05 -20.96
C VAL A 162 7.90 -12.65 -20.84
N ARG A 163 8.09 -12.15 -19.61
CA ARG A 163 8.74 -10.88 -19.25
C ARG A 163 8.98 -10.82 -17.73
N PRO A 164 9.93 -10.01 -17.23
CA PRO A 164 10.07 -9.76 -15.80
C PRO A 164 8.81 -9.07 -15.22
N PRO A 165 8.26 -9.51 -14.07
CA PRO A 165 7.19 -8.80 -13.38
C PRO A 165 7.72 -7.53 -12.68
N LEU A 166 6.83 -6.57 -12.42
CA LEU A 166 7.12 -5.32 -11.70
C LEU A 166 6.46 -5.32 -10.32
N ILE A 167 7.26 -5.13 -9.26
CA ILE A 167 6.77 -4.95 -7.88
C ILE A 167 7.02 -3.50 -7.46
N ILE A 168 5.95 -2.71 -7.30
CA ILE A 168 6.01 -1.34 -6.80
C ILE A 168 5.89 -1.40 -5.28
N PHE A 169 6.97 -1.07 -4.55
CA PHE A 169 6.98 -1.07 -3.10
C PHE A 169 6.86 0.38 -2.60
N SER A 170 5.69 0.78 -2.12
CA SER A 170 5.38 2.16 -1.74
C SER A 170 5.42 2.35 -0.21
N VAL A 171 6.16 3.37 0.25
CA VAL A 171 6.43 3.58 1.68
C VAL A 171 6.10 5.03 2.06
N ASP A 172 4.95 5.27 2.70
CA ASP A 172 4.49 6.63 3.00
C ASP A 172 5.33 7.28 4.11
N GLY A 173 5.55 8.60 4.00
CA GLY A 173 6.38 9.36 4.92
C GLY A 173 7.87 9.00 4.93
N PHE A 174 8.35 8.15 4.00
CA PHE A 174 9.76 7.83 3.89
C PHE A 174 10.55 9.01 3.29
N ARG A 175 10.92 9.94 4.18
CA ARG A 175 11.79 11.08 3.88
C ARG A 175 13.17 10.59 3.44
N ALA A 176 13.64 11.03 2.28
CA ALA A 176 14.92 10.58 1.68
C ALA A 176 16.15 10.65 2.62
N SER A 177 16.17 11.56 3.60
CA SER A 177 17.22 11.61 4.63
C SER A 177 17.32 10.37 5.51
N TYR A 178 16.29 9.52 5.58
CA TYR A 178 16.31 8.26 6.33
C TYR A 178 17.30 7.26 5.74
N MET A 179 17.61 7.31 4.43
CA MET A 179 18.68 6.50 3.83
C MET A 179 20.05 6.74 4.49
N LYS A 180 20.26 7.90 5.12
CA LYS A 180 21.49 8.18 5.89
C LYS A 180 21.64 7.33 7.17
N LYS A 181 20.61 6.57 7.59
CA LYS A 181 20.74 5.54 8.64
C LYS A 181 21.47 4.29 8.13
N GLY A 182 21.41 4.02 6.83
CA GLY A 182 22.17 2.98 6.12
C GLY A 182 22.00 1.56 6.65
N ASN A 183 23.00 0.72 6.38
CA ASN A 183 22.99 -0.73 6.63
C ASN A 183 22.65 -1.12 8.09
N LYS A 184 23.04 -0.28 9.07
CA LYS A 184 22.81 -0.55 10.51
C LYS A 184 21.34 -0.52 10.96
N VAL A 185 20.45 -0.01 10.11
CA VAL A 185 19.00 0.09 10.38
C VAL A 185 18.18 -0.53 9.26
N MET A 186 18.68 -0.48 8.02
CA MET A 186 17.92 -0.86 6.83
C MET A 186 18.77 -1.67 5.85
N PRO A 187 19.28 -2.86 6.23
CA PRO A 187 20.25 -3.56 5.41
C PRO A 187 19.69 -3.96 4.04
N ASN A 188 18.47 -4.48 3.97
CA ASN A 188 17.78 -4.79 2.70
C ASN A 188 17.59 -3.57 1.77
N ILE A 189 17.18 -2.42 2.33
CA ILE A 189 16.96 -1.20 1.54
C ILE A 189 18.30 -0.59 1.12
N GLU A 190 19.33 -0.69 1.96
CA GLU A 190 20.68 -0.23 1.63
C GLU A 190 21.33 -1.12 0.56
N LYS A 191 21.14 -2.44 0.60
CA LYS A 191 21.57 -3.37 -0.47
C LYS A 191 20.85 -3.08 -1.80
N LEU A 192 19.53 -2.85 -1.76
CA LEU A 192 18.77 -2.35 -2.92
C LEU A 192 19.31 -1.03 -3.47
N ARG A 193 19.73 -0.10 -2.58
CA ARG A 193 20.30 1.19 -2.97
C ARG A 193 21.73 1.06 -3.53
N SER A 194 22.55 0.13 -3.04
CA SER A 194 23.95 -0.02 -3.42
C SER A 194 24.16 -0.91 -4.65
N CYS A 195 23.48 -2.05 -4.74
CA CYS A 195 23.53 -2.92 -5.93
C CYS A 195 22.66 -2.38 -7.08
N GLY A 196 21.59 -1.64 -6.75
CA GLY A 196 20.60 -1.13 -7.71
C GLY A 196 20.80 0.32 -8.15
N THR A 197 19.90 0.80 -9.01
CA THR A 197 19.84 2.21 -9.41
C THR A 197 19.08 3.04 -8.38
N HIS A 198 19.65 4.14 -7.90
CA HIS A 198 19.01 5.06 -6.95
C HIS A 198 19.23 6.54 -7.29
N SER A 199 18.37 7.40 -6.74
CA SER A 199 18.54 8.85 -6.71
C SER A 199 18.81 9.32 -5.27
N PRO A 200 19.56 10.42 -5.03
CA PRO A 200 19.69 11.03 -3.70
C PRO A 200 18.34 11.44 -3.07
N TYR A 201 17.31 11.73 -3.89
CA TYR A 201 15.92 11.91 -3.48
C TYR A 201 14.97 11.81 -4.68
N MET A 202 13.69 11.49 -4.43
CA MET A 202 12.60 11.72 -5.37
C MET A 202 11.85 13.01 -4.99
N ARG A 203 11.40 13.80 -5.97
CA ARG A 203 10.65 15.04 -5.72
C ARG A 203 9.14 14.74 -5.73
N PRO A 204 8.42 14.92 -4.61
CA PRO A 204 6.96 14.80 -4.58
C PRO A 204 6.28 15.95 -5.35
N VAL A 205 5.01 15.77 -5.70
CA VAL A 205 4.12 16.86 -6.14
C VAL A 205 3.57 17.64 -4.95
N TYR A 206 3.13 18.87 -5.22
CA TYR A 206 2.38 19.68 -4.26
C TYR A 206 0.86 19.38 -4.37
N PRO A 207 0.13 19.25 -3.25
CA PRO A 207 0.63 19.22 -1.87
C PRO A 207 1.32 17.88 -1.55
N THR A 208 2.33 17.92 -0.67
CA THR A 208 3.15 16.77 -0.26
C THR A 208 2.39 15.83 0.69
N LYS A 209 1.30 15.25 0.20
CA LYS A 209 0.38 14.36 0.92
C LYS A 209 0.17 13.05 0.15
N THR A 210 -0.19 12.01 0.90
CA THR A 210 -0.34 10.62 0.46
C THR A 210 -1.17 10.45 -0.82
N PHE A 211 -2.45 10.85 -0.82
CA PHE A 211 -3.36 10.59 -1.94
C PHE A 211 -2.95 11.30 -3.25
N PRO A 212 -2.60 12.61 -3.23
CA PRO A 212 -2.02 13.27 -4.40
C PRO A 212 -0.78 12.55 -4.94
N ASN A 213 0.18 12.18 -4.08
CA ASN A 213 1.46 11.62 -4.54
C ASN A 213 1.35 10.17 -5.02
N LEU A 214 0.55 9.33 -4.35
CA LEU A 214 0.25 7.97 -4.82
C LEU A 214 -0.47 7.99 -6.17
N TYR A 215 -1.44 8.90 -6.36
CA TYR A 215 -2.22 8.92 -7.60
C TYR A 215 -1.48 9.62 -8.75
N THR A 216 -0.61 10.60 -8.46
CA THR A 216 0.43 11.06 -9.40
C THR A 216 1.33 9.89 -9.82
N LEU A 217 1.85 9.10 -8.88
CA LEU A 217 2.72 7.97 -9.20
C LEU A 217 2.01 6.92 -10.07
N ALA A 218 0.72 6.69 -9.82
CA ALA A 218 -0.10 5.75 -10.60
C ALA A 218 -0.44 6.25 -12.02
N THR A 219 -0.53 7.56 -12.25
CA THR A 219 -1.06 8.15 -13.51
C THR A 219 -0.04 8.93 -14.33
N GLY A 220 1.08 9.37 -13.75
CA GLY A 220 2.04 10.29 -14.36
C GLY A 220 1.55 11.74 -14.49
N LEU A 221 0.38 12.08 -13.93
CA LEU A 221 -0.26 13.40 -14.04
C LEU A 221 -0.06 14.26 -12.78
N TYR A 222 -0.22 15.57 -12.91
CA TYR A 222 -0.30 16.48 -11.75
C TYR A 222 -1.67 16.41 -11.06
N PRO A 223 -1.75 16.75 -9.75
CA PRO A 223 -3.01 16.73 -8.98
C PRO A 223 -4.18 17.51 -9.57
N GLU A 224 -3.92 18.64 -10.23
CA GLU A 224 -4.91 19.43 -10.96
C GLU A 224 -5.52 18.68 -12.16
N SER A 225 -4.76 17.79 -12.79
CA SER A 225 -5.18 17.01 -13.97
C SER A 225 -5.87 15.70 -13.59
N HIS A 226 -5.37 15.00 -12.55
CA HIS A 226 -5.99 13.75 -12.07
C HIS A 226 -7.08 13.95 -11.01
N GLY A 227 -7.34 15.19 -10.57
CA GLY A 227 -8.47 15.58 -9.72
C GLY A 227 -8.33 15.26 -8.22
N ILE A 228 -7.20 14.68 -7.79
CA ILE A 228 -6.94 14.33 -6.38
C ILE A 228 -6.00 15.37 -5.78
N VAL A 229 -6.54 16.56 -5.49
CA VAL A 229 -5.77 17.75 -5.06
C VAL A 229 -5.41 17.76 -3.57
N GLY A 230 -5.93 16.83 -2.76
CA GLY A 230 -5.59 16.71 -1.34
C GLY A 230 -6.12 15.45 -0.66
N ASN A 231 -5.64 15.18 0.56
CA ASN A 231 -6.18 14.11 1.42
C ASN A 231 -7.62 14.41 1.93
N SER A 232 -8.01 15.69 1.90
CA SER A 232 -9.39 16.18 2.09
C SER A 232 -9.62 17.33 1.12
N MET A 233 -10.75 17.32 0.40
CA MET A 233 -11.07 18.35 -0.60
C MET A 233 -12.58 18.45 -0.86
N TYR A 234 -13.06 19.64 -1.19
CA TYR A 234 -14.46 19.90 -1.57
C TYR A 234 -14.53 20.25 -3.06
N ASP A 235 -15.52 19.70 -3.76
CA ASP A 235 -15.83 20.03 -5.15
C ASP A 235 -17.22 20.69 -5.25
N PRO A 236 -17.31 21.94 -5.75
CA PRO A 236 -18.56 22.71 -5.79
C PRO A 236 -19.51 22.31 -6.93
N VAL A 237 -19.08 21.46 -7.87
CA VAL A 237 -19.95 20.91 -8.93
C VAL A 237 -20.61 19.63 -8.45
N PHE A 238 -19.93 18.88 -7.58
CA PHE A 238 -20.46 17.69 -6.91
C PHE A 238 -21.25 17.98 -5.63
N ASP A 239 -21.11 19.19 -5.09
CA ASP A 239 -21.49 19.59 -3.73
C ASP A 239 -21.12 18.54 -2.67
N ALA A 240 -19.86 18.09 -2.71
CA ALA A 240 -19.39 16.94 -1.95
C ALA A 240 -17.98 17.12 -1.39
N SER A 241 -17.72 16.50 -0.24
CA SER A 241 -16.43 16.53 0.45
C SER A 241 -15.75 15.16 0.46
N PHE A 242 -14.66 15.03 -0.29
CA PHE A 242 -13.75 13.90 -0.24
C PHE A 242 -12.93 13.95 1.06
N SER A 243 -12.72 12.79 1.71
CA SER A 243 -11.79 12.67 2.85
C SER A 243 -11.32 11.22 3.05
N LEU A 244 -10.12 11.08 3.66
CA LEU A 244 -9.51 9.78 3.99
C LEU A 244 -10.42 8.79 4.74
N ARG A 245 -11.31 9.30 5.61
CA ARG A 245 -12.14 8.51 6.53
C ARG A 245 -13.60 8.34 6.07
N GLY A 246 -14.02 8.98 4.98
CA GLY A 246 -15.37 8.83 4.42
C GLY A 246 -15.50 7.67 3.42
N ARG A 247 -16.73 7.30 3.08
CA ARG A 247 -17.03 6.43 1.92
C ARG A 247 -16.95 7.15 0.57
N GLU A 248 -17.07 8.48 0.56
CA GLU A 248 -17.05 9.31 -0.66
C GLU A 248 -15.80 9.09 -1.54
N LYS A 249 -14.66 8.73 -0.92
CA LYS A 249 -13.42 8.39 -1.64
C LYS A 249 -13.53 7.19 -2.57
N PHE A 250 -14.51 6.31 -2.37
CA PHE A 250 -14.74 5.15 -3.26
C PHE A 250 -15.56 5.52 -4.49
N ASN A 251 -16.18 6.71 -4.54
CA ASN A 251 -16.94 7.14 -5.70
C ASN A 251 -15.97 7.48 -6.85
N HIS A 252 -16.08 6.76 -7.97
CA HIS A 252 -15.20 6.91 -9.13
C HIS A 252 -15.18 8.35 -9.69
N ARG A 253 -16.19 9.18 -9.42
CA ARG A 253 -16.28 10.57 -9.90
C ARG A 253 -15.06 11.46 -9.58
N TRP A 254 -14.33 11.16 -8.50
CA TRP A 254 -13.14 11.91 -8.07
C TRP A 254 -11.88 11.59 -8.88
N TRP A 255 -11.78 10.36 -9.40
CA TRP A 255 -10.52 9.79 -9.87
C TRP A 255 -10.34 10.03 -11.39
N GLY A 256 -9.46 10.95 -11.76
CA GLY A 256 -9.16 11.30 -13.15
C GLY A 256 -7.95 10.58 -13.76
N GLY A 257 -7.68 10.83 -15.04
CA GLY A 257 -6.57 10.20 -15.75
C GLY A 257 -6.79 8.71 -16.00
N GLN A 258 -5.71 7.98 -16.25
CA GLN A 258 -5.72 6.52 -16.40
C GLN A 258 -4.55 5.92 -15.60
N PRO A 259 -4.81 5.29 -14.44
CA PRO A 259 -3.74 4.73 -13.62
C PRO A 259 -3.18 3.44 -14.23
N ILE A 260 -1.95 3.08 -13.84
CA ILE A 260 -1.16 2.00 -14.42
C ILE A 260 -1.88 0.65 -14.48
N TRP A 261 -2.72 0.30 -13.50
CA TRP A 261 -3.50 -0.95 -13.53
C TRP A 261 -4.58 -0.96 -14.63
N ILE A 262 -5.23 0.17 -14.91
CA ILE A 262 -6.17 0.31 -16.03
C ILE A 262 -5.41 0.30 -17.37
N THR A 263 -4.25 0.95 -17.44
CA THR A 263 -3.37 0.91 -18.62
C THR A 263 -2.90 -0.52 -18.92
N ALA A 264 -2.51 -1.28 -17.90
CA ALA A 264 -2.13 -2.69 -18.03
C ALA A 264 -3.32 -3.54 -18.52
N ALA A 265 -4.49 -3.44 -17.86
CA ALA A 265 -5.68 -4.20 -18.23
C ALA A 265 -6.13 -3.94 -19.67
N LYS A 266 -6.16 -2.67 -20.11
CA LYS A 266 -6.46 -2.28 -21.50
C LYS A 266 -5.45 -2.81 -22.53
N GLN A 267 -4.25 -3.22 -22.11
CA GLN A 267 -3.21 -3.82 -22.95
C GLN A 267 -3.11 -5.35 -22.76
N GLY A 268 -4.09 -5.99 -22.12
CA GLY A 268 -4.11 -7.43 -21.86
C GLY A 268 -3.13 -7.90 -20.78
N VAL A 269 -2.50 -6.98 -20.05
CA VAL A 269 -1.54 -7.27 -18.97
C VAL A 269 -2.27 -7.27 -17.63
N LYS A 270 -2.23 -8.40 -16.92
CA LYS A 270 -2.86 -8.52 -15.59
C LYS A 270 -2.11 -7.72 -14.53
N ALA A 271 -2.85 -7.07 -13.66
CA ALA A 271 -2.37 -6.35 -12.48
C ALA A 271 -2.92 -7.01 -11.21
N GLY A 272 -2.08 -7.13 -10.18
CA GLY A 272 -2.54 -7.37 -8.82
C GLY A 272 -3.10 -6.09 -8.20
N THR A 273 -3.50 -6.13 -6.92
CA THR A 273 -4.03 -4.93 -6.26
C THR A 273 -3.01 -3.80 -6.17
N PHE A 274 -3.52 -2.56 -6.22
CA PHE A 274 -2.80 -1.33 -5.90
C PHE A 274 -3.22 -0.70 -4.57
N PHE A 275 -4.18 -1.31 -3.88
CA PHE A 275 -4.74 -0.82 -2.63
C PHE A 275 -4.86 -1.96 -1.63
N TRP A 276 -4.47 -1.71 -0.38
CA TRP A 276 -4.58 -2.68 0.71
C TRP A 276 -5.48 -2.13 1.81
N SER A 277 -6.40 -2.96 2.31
CA SER A 277 -7.17 -2.59 3.50
C SER A 277 -6.24 -2.57 4.72
N VAL A 278 -6.35 -1.52 5.55
CA VAL A 278 -5.45 -1.30 6.70
C VAL A 278 -5.47 -2.43 7.73
N VAL A 279 -6.54 -3.24 7.74
CA VAL A 279 -6.67 -4.42 8.61
C VAL A 279 -5.84 -5.63 8.15
N ILE A 280 -5.31 -5.61 6.92
CA ILE A 280 -4.44 -6.66 6.39
C ILE A 280 -3.00 -6.35 6.84
N PRO A 281 -2.37 -7.19 7.68
CA PRO A 281 -1.01 -6.98 8.17
C PRO A 281 0.00 -7.10 7.02
N HIS A 282 1.13 -6.39 7.12
CA HIS A 282 2.10 -6.23 6.03
C HIS A 282 2.64 -7.58 5.52
N GLU A 283 2.89 -8.50 6.44
CA GLU A 283 3.34 -9.87 6.19
C GLU A 283 2.32 -10.66 5.36
N ARG A 284 1.01 -10.49 5.61
CA ARG A 284 -0.05 -11.07 4.77
C ARG A 284 -0.09 -10.42 3.39
N ARG A 285 0.07 -9.09 3.27
CA ARG A 285 0.16 -8.40 1.96
C ARG A 285 1.28 -9.00 1.11
N ILE A 286 2.42 -9.30 1.74
CA ILE A 286 3.56 -9.94 1.09
C ILE A 286 3.28 -11.39 0.70
N LEU A 287 2.81 -12.24 1.62
CA LEU A 287 2.50 -13.64 1.30
C LEU A 287 1.47 -13.74 0.18
N THR A 288 0.50 -12.82 0.11
CA THR A 288 -0.44 -12.71 -1.02
C THR A 288 0.25 -12.37 -2.35
N ILE A 289 1.23 -11.45 -2.37
CA ILE A 289 2.00 -11.14 -3.60
C ILE A 289 2.84 -12.34 -4.04
N LEU A 290 3.49 -13.04 -3.11
CA LEU A 290 4.26 -14.26 -3.41
C LEU A 290 3.37 -15.39 -3.95
N GLN A 291 2.21 -15.61 -3.32
CA GLN A 291 1.21 -16.57 -3.79
C GLN A 291 0.73 -16.21 -5.21
N TRP A 292 0.43 -14.93 -5.47
CA TRP A 292 0.07 -14.44 -6.81
C TRP A 292 1.22 -14.51 -7.84
N LEU A 293 2.49 -14.59 -7.43
CA LEU A 293 3.63 -14.87 -8.33
C LEU A 293 3.73 -16.37 -8.68
N THR A 294 3.14 -17.26 -7.89
CA THR A 294 3.07 -18.71 -8.18
C THR A 294 1.80 -19.17 -8.92
N LEU A 295 0.87 -18.25 -9.22
CA LEU A 295 -0.33 -18.56 -10.01
C LEU A 295 0.01 -19.05 -11.44
N PRO A 296 -0.89 -19.84 -12.08
CA PRO A 296 -0.75 -20.25 -13.48
C PRO A 296 -0.56 -19.09 -14.47
N ASP A 297 0.12 -19.33 -15.59
CA ASP A 297 0.47 -18.31 -16.60
C ASP A 297 -0.75 -17.53 -17.14
N ASN A 298 -1.90 -18.20 -17.23
CA ASN A 298 -3.17 -17.63 -17.68
C ASN A 298 -3.86 -16.73 -16.62
N GLU A 299 -3.39 -16.70 -15.38
CA GLU A 299 -3.97 -15.98 -14.23
C GLU A 299 -3.00 -15.00 -13.56
N ARG A 300 -1.70 -15.29 -13.61
CA ARG A 300 -0.63 -14.54 -12.95
C ARG A 300 -0.54 -13.06 -13.40
N PRO A 301 -0.48 -12.10 -12.46
CA PRO A 301 -0.17 -10.70 -12.78
C PRO A 301 1.27 -10.47 -13.27
N TYR A 302 1.49 -9.32 -13.91
CA TYR A 302 2.82 -8.83 -14.26
C TYR A 302 3.16 -7.47 -13.63
N VAL A 303 2.21 -6.85 -12.94
CA VAL A 303 2.46 -5.70 -12.07
C VAL A 303 1.73 -5.87 -10.74
N TYR A 304 2.46 -5.58 -9.67
CA TYR A 304 2.04 -5.74 -8.27
C TYR A 304 2.37 -4.44 -7.52
N ALA A 305 1.63 -4.12 -6.47
CA ALA A 305 2.04 -3.06 -5.55
C ALA A 305 1.87 -3.46 -4.09
N PHE A 306 2.90 -3.21 -3.29
CA PHE A 306 2.84 -3.19 -1.83
C PHE A 306 2.74 -1.73 -1.36
N TYR A 307 2.03 -1.51 -0.27
CA TYR A 307 1.93 -0.21 0.39
C TYR A 307 2.11 -0.34 1.90
N SER A 308 2.84 0.60 2.49
CA SER A 308 3.00 0.75 3.94
C SER A 308 2.61 2.15 4.42
N GLU A 309 1.83 2.18 5.50
CA GLU A 309 1.44 3.32 6.33
C GLU A 309 2.56 3.80 7.27
N GLN A 310 3.67 3.08 7.32
CA GLN A 310 4.91 3.45 8.00
C GLN A 310 5.99 3.87 6.98
N PRO A 311 6.95 4.73 7.36
CA PRO A 311 7.10 5.37 8.66
C PRO A 311 6.20 6.60 8.89
N ASP A 312 5.32 7.00 7.95
CA ASP A 312 4.40 8.15 8.10
C ASP A 312 3.73 8.21 9.47
N ALA A 313 2.99 7.17 9.85
CA ALA A 313 2.20 7.17 11.08
C ALA A 313 3.06 7.40 12.35
N ALA A 314 4.31 6.94 12.35
CA ALA A 314 5.26 7.22 13.41
C ALA A 314 5.94 8.61 13.26
N GLY A 315 6.25 9.04 12.04
CA GLY A 315 6.78 10.37 11.75
C GLY A 315 5.83 11.48 12.19
N HIS A 316 4.52 11.32 11.96
CA HIS A 316 3.47 12.19 12.46
C HIS A 316 3.32 12.16 13.99
N ARG A 317 3.60 11.03 14.65
CA ARG A 317 3.45 10.89 16.12
C ARG A 317 4.66 11.36 16.92
N TYR A 318 5.87 11.15 16.39
CA TYR A 318 7.13 11.28 17.11
C TYR A 318 8.09 12.33 16.53
N GLY A 319 7.81 12.85 15.32
CA GLY A 319 8.68 13.76 14.59
C GLY A 319 9.83 13.03 13.87
N PRO A 320 10.27 13.51 12.70
CA PRO A 320 11.13 12.74 11.79
C PRO A 320 12.57 12.53 12.28
N PHE A 321 12.97 13.10 13.42
CA PHE A 321 14.32 12.97 13.98
C PHE A 321 14.37 12.15 15.27
N ASN A 322 13.23 11.72 15.82
CA ASN A 322 13.19 10.89 17.03
C ASN A 322 13.73 9.48 16.74
N SER A 323 14.45 8.89 17.70
CA SER A 323 14.90 7.49 17.67
C SER A 323 13.73 6.52 17.56
N GLU A 324 12.53 6.86 18.08
CA GLU A 324 11.32 6.05 17.94
C GLU A 324 10.90 5.82 16.46
N VAL A 325 11.21 6.74 15.54
CA VAL A 325 10.97 6.54 14.09
C VAL A 325 11.97 5.55 13.46
N THR A 326 12.99 5.11 14.21
CA THR A 326 13.87 4.00 13.82
C THR A 326 13.19 2.64 14.04
N ILE A 327 12.28 2.55 15.02
CA ILE A 327 11.63 1.29 15.40
C ILE A 327 10.74 0.74 14.28
N PRO A 328 9.75 1.47 13.70
CA PRO A 328 8.89 0.95 12.63
C PRO A 328 9.59 0.84 11.27
N VAL A 329 10.80 1.40 11.13
CA VAL A 329 11.64 1.24 9.93
C VAL A 329 12.29 -0.14 9.86
N ALA A 330 12.48 -0.83 10.99
CA ALA A 330 13.03 -2.20 11.01
C ALA A 330 12.01 -3.29 10.58
N PRO A 331 10.74 -3.31 11.05
CA PRO A 331 9.70 -4.18 10.48
C PRO A 331 9.51 -3.99 8.97
N LEU A 332 9.64 -2.75 8.48
CA LEU A 332 9.63 -2.45 7.04
C LEU A 332 10.76 -3.13 6.27
N THR A 333 11.96 -3.24 6.86
CA THR A 333 13.10 -3.89 6.18
C THR A 333 12.99 -5.41 6.22
N CYS A 334 12.42 -5.98 7.29
CA CYS A 334 11.98 -7.39 7.34
C CYS A 334 10.88 -7.67 6.30
N CYS A 335 9.89 -6.79 6.17
CA CYS A 335 8.85 -6.91 5.15
C CYS A 335 9.43 -6.84 3.72
N LEU A 336 10.44 -5.99 3.46
CA LEU A 336 11.12 -5.92 2.16
C LEU A 336 11.94 -7.16 1.82
N GLU A 337 12.63 -7.72 2.81
CA GLU A 337 13.36 -9.00 2.71
C GLU A 337 12.38 -10.13 2.33
N THR A 338 11.34 -10.25 3.14
CA THR A 338 10.20 -11.14 2.98
C THR A 338 9.52 -10.97 1.61
N ALA A 339 9.39 -9.75 1.10
CA ALA A 339 8.64 -9.39 -0.11
C ALA A 339 9.17 -9.96 -1.43
N ILE A 340 10.50 -9.99 -1.56
CA ILE A 340 11.16 -10.07 -2.86
C ILE A 340 12.23 -11.16 -2.87
N PHE A 341 12.86 -11.39 -1.72
CA PHE A 341 14.14 -12.10 -1.62
C PHE A 341 14.06 -13.41 -0.83
N SER A 342 12.87 -13.80 -0.40
CA SER A 342 12.56 -15.05 0.30
C SER A 342 12.62 -16.30 -0.59
N VAL A 343 12.73 -16.11 -1.90
CA VAL A 343 13.00 -17.14 -2.91
C VAL A 343 14.01 -16.56 -3.90
N GLN A 344 15.23 -17.10 -3.92
CA GLN A 344 16.34 -16.65 -4.78
C GLN A 344 15.90 -16.48 -6.26
N THR A 345 15.01 -17.34 -6.73
CA THR A 345 14.45 -17.38 -8.08
C THR A 345 13.61 -16.15 -8.47
N TRP A 346 13.10 -15.36 -7.51
CA TRP A 346 12.43 -14.10 -7.81
C TRP A 346 13.40 -12.93 -7.94
N VAL A 347 14.60 -13.00 -7.35
CA VAL A 347 15.58 -11.92 -7.31
C VAL A 347 16.12 -11.57 -8.69
N SER A 348 16.50 -12.58 -9.49
CA SER A 348 16.95 -12.40 -10.87
C SER A 348 15.81 -12.14 -11.87
N CYS A 349 14.56 -12.37 -11.48
CA CYS A 349 13.39 -12.26 -12.37
C CYS A 349 12.60 -10.96 -12.20
N ALA A 350 12.31 -10.55 -10.97
CA ALA A 350 11.40 -9.46 -10.66
C ALA A 350 12.12 -8.10 -10.65
N ARG A 351 11.48 -7.08 -11.25
CA ARG A 351 11.92 -5.69 -11.15
C ARG A 351 11.22 -5.02 -9.98
N VAL A 352 11.98 -4.56 -9.01
CA VAL A 352 11.45 -3.81 -7.86
C VAL A 352 11.59 -2.31 -8.10
N PHE A 353 10.49 -1.58 -7.90
CA PHE A 353 10.49 -0.12 -7.86
C PHE A 353 10.10 0.37 -6.47
N LEU A 354 11.09 0.80 -5.69
CA LEU A 354 10.91 1.29 -4.32
C LEU A 354 10.53 2.79 -4.34
N ALA A 355 9.25 3.09 -4.13
CA ALA A 355 8.70 4.44 -4.15
C ALA A 355 8.73 5.07 -2.74
N LEU A 356 9.65 6.02 -2.54
CA LEU A 356 9.88 6.72 -1.27
C LEU A 356 9.58 8.22 -1.43
N TRP A 357 8.61 8.74 -0.69
CA TRP A 357 8.28 10.18 -0.67
C TRP A 357 8.10 10.69 0.76
N SER A 358 8.23 12.00 0.95
CA SER A 358 7.87 12.64 2.22
C SER A 358 6.41 13.07 2.16
N SER A 359 5.56 12.51 3.00
CA SER A 359 4.37 13.20 3.50
C SER A 359 4.80 14.27 4.52
N VAL A 360 4.10 15.42 4.52
CA VAL A 360 4.24 16.51 5.51
C VAL A 360 2.86 17.10 5.77
#